data_AF-A0A1Q7DVP9-F1
#
_entry.id   AF-A0A1Q7DVP9-F1
#
_cell.length_a   1.000
_cell.length_b   1.000
_cell.length_c   1.000
_cell.angle_alpha   90.00
_cell.angle_beta   90.00
_cell.angle_gamma   90.00
#
_symmetry.space_group_name_H-M   'P 1'
#
loop_
_entity.id
_entity.type
_entity.pdbx_description
1 polymer ?
#
loop_
_entity_poly.entity_id
_entity_poly.type
_entity_poly.pdbx_seq_one_letter_code
_entity_poly.pdbx_strand_id
1 'polypeptide(L)'
;MITDGLNPLTFLTFLALVFGSGAAALLVVFSLILKRPDAARVIAQLAAGGVGAYGALFLIASLTSTNRVLGPGEEKHICEVDCHLAYSVVGAKTVKTLDGRTAQGTFYLVTVKVRFDETTISPHRGMAPLTPNSRYAAIVDGQGRRYEAPTDALQRQLVPGESYTTDLVFDLPPDASELRLILANHDVETPFIIGHENSFFHGTTTFRLDRYL
;
A
#
# COMPACT_ATOMS: atom_id res chain seq x y z
N MET A 1 -0.05 0.46 -16.71
CA MET A 1 0.55 0.07 -15.42
C MET A 1 -0.39 0.52 -14.31
N ILE A 2 -0.84 -0.38 -13.44
CA ILE A 2 -1.66 -0.03 -12.28
C ILE A 2 -0.74 -0.07 -11.07
N THR A 3 -0.46 1.09 -10.50
CA THR A 3 0.44 1.23 -9.35
C THR A 3 -0.36 1.39 -8.05
N ASP A 4 0.30 1.20 -6.92
CA ASP A 4 -0.18 1.55 -5.58
C ASP A 4 -0.35 3.07 -5.35
N GLY A 5 0.12 3.88 -6.30
CA GLY A 5 0.04 5.34 -6.27
C GLY A 5 1.21 6.02 -5.57
N LEU A 6 2.23 5.27 -5.10
CA LEU A 6 3.45 5.87 -4.56
C LEU A 6 4.29 6.44 -5.69
N ASN A 7 4.62 7.73 -5.63
CA ASN A 7 5.60 8.33 -6.52
C ASN A 7 6.58 9.22 -5.75
N PRO A 8 7.77 9.52 -6.31
CA PRO A 8 8.78 10.34 -5.62
C PRO A 8 8.29 11.73 -5.24
N LEU A 9 7.49 12.38 -6.08
CA LEU A 9 6.95 13.72 -5.81
C LEU A 9 5.97 13.72 -4.63
N THR A 10 5.01 12.79 -4.58
CA THR A 10 4.01 12.73 -3.50
C THR A 10 4.68 12.35 -2.18
N PHE A 11 5.63 11.43 -2.22
CA PHE A 11 6.44 11.06 -1.06
C PHE A 11 7.31 12.23 -0.56
N LEU A 12 8.06 12.90 -1.43
CA LEU A 12 8.88 14.06 -1.05
C LEU A 12 8.03 15.23 -0.55
N THR A 13 6.83 15.44 -1.10
CA THR A 13 5.89 16.46 -0.63
C THR A 13 5.41 16.14 0.79
N PHE A 14 5.13 14.85 1.08
CA PHE A 14 4.80 14.40 2.43
C PHE A 14 5.98 14.60 3.39
N LEU A 15 7.21 14.22 3.01
CA LEU A 15 8.39 14.45 3.84
C LEU A 15 8.64 15.95 4.10
N ALA A 16 8.49 16.79 3.07
CA ALA A 16 8.61 18.23 3.20
C ALA A 16 7.56 18.80 4.16
N LEU A 17 6.33 18.28 4.15
CA LEU A 17 5.31 18.65 5.11
C LEU A 17 5.70 18.26 6.54
N VAL A 18 6.13 17.01 6.77
CA VAL A 18 6.45 16.50 8.10
C VAL A 18 7.66 17.25 8.69
N PHE A 19 8.78 17.28 7.97
CA PHE A 19 9.99 17.94 8.45
C PHE A 19 9.83 19.47 8.47
N GLY A 20 9.18 20.05 7.47
CA GLY A 20 8.90 21.48 7.41
C GLY A 20 8.02 21.95 8.57
N SER A 21 6.97 21.19 8.89
CA SER A 21 6.08 21.50 10.02
C SER A 21 6.81 21.33 11.36
N GLY A 22 7.63 20.28 11.51
CA GLY A 22 8.46 20.08 12.70
C GLY A 22 9.47 21.22 12.91
N ALA A 23 10.19 21.62 11.87
CA ALA A 23 11.11 22.75 11.92
C ALA A 23 10.38 24.08 12.22
N ALA A 24 9.22 24.31 11.61
CA ALA A 24 8.41 25.50 11.87
C ALA A 24 7.94 25.54 13.34
N ALA A 25 7.51 24.40 13.91
CA ALA A 25 7.12 24.33 15.31
C ALA A 25 8.29 24.69 16.25
N LEU A 26 9.49 24.18 15.99
CA LEU A 26 10.69 24.54 16.75
C LEU A 26 11.00 26.04 16.64
N LEU A 27 10.90 26.61 15.45
CA LEU A 27 11.13 28.04 15.22
C LEU A 27 10.08 28.92 15.91
N VAL A 28 8.82 28.47 15.96
CA VAL A 28 7.76 29.16 16.73
C VAL A 28 8.12 29.19 18.21
N VAL A 29 8.46 28.04 18.80
CA VAL A 29 8.87 27.95 20.21
C VAL A 29 10.07 28.83 20.49
N PHE A 30 11.11 28.77 19.64
CA PHE A 30 12.30 29.59 19.77
C PHE A 30 12.00 31.08 19.67
N SER A 31 11.14 31.49 18.73
CA SER A 31 10.72 32.89 18.57
C SER A 31 9.94 33.40 19.80
N LEU A 32 9.12 32.54 20.41
CA LEU A 32 8.41 32.88 21.65
C LEU A 32 9.38 33.04 22.83
N ILE A 33 10.39 32.17 22.96
CA ILE A 33 11.45 32.30 23.98
C ILE A 33 12.22 33.62 23.81
N LEU A 34 12.54 33.99 22.58
CA LEU A 34 13.18 35.27 22.24
C LEU A 34 12.23 36.48 22.36
N LYS A 35 11.00 36.30 22.84
CA LYS A 35 9.96 37.33 22.97
C LYS A 35 9.69 38.08 21.65
N ARG A 36 9.71 37.35 20.52
CA ARG A 36 9.36 37.83 19.18
C ARG A 36 8.03 37.23 18.71
N PRO A 37 6.88 37.66 19.28
CA PRO A 37 5.58 37.06 18.99
C PRO A 37 5.14 37.27 17.54
N ASP A 38 5.53 38.39 16.91
CA ASP A 38 5.18 38.66 15.51
C ASP A 38 5.85 37.65 14.56
N ALA A 39 7.13 37.33 14.81
CA ALA A 39 7.84 36.31 14.04
C ALA A 39 7.22 34.93 14.26
N ALA A 40 6.90 34.56 15.50
CA ALA A 40 6.21 33.32 15.82
C ALA A 40 4.86 33.21 15.09
N ARG A 41 4.09 34.30 15.05
CA ARG A 41 2.79 34.36 14.36
C ARG A 41 2.92 34.15 12.87
N VAL A 42 3.87 34.83 12.21
CA VAL A 42 4.09 34.68 10.76
C VAL A 42 4.51 33.25 10.43
N ILE A 43 5.44 32.67 11.18
CA ILE A 43 5.88 31.28 10.96
C ILE A 43 4.71 30.31 11.14
N ALA A 44 3.91 30.49 12.20
CA ALA A 44 2.74 29.65 12.45
C ALA A 44 1.69 29.77 11.33
N GLN A 45 1.46 30.98 10.81
CA GLN A 45 0.54 31.20 9.68
C GLN A 45 1.04 30.53 8.39
N LEU A 46 2.34 30.61 8.09
CA LEU A 46 2.93 29.94 6.93
C LEU A 46 2.83 28.41 7.06
N ALA A 47 3.14 27.87 8.24
CA ALA A 47 3.03 26.43 8.52
C ALA A 47 1.57 25.96 8.39
N ALA A 48 0.63 26.70 8.98
CA ALA A 48 -0.80 26.39 8.86
C ALA A 48 -1.28 26.46 7.40
N GLY A 49 -0.79 27.43 6.62
CA GLY A 49 -1.06 27.53 5.19
C GLY A 49 -0.55 26.31 4.42
N GLY A 50 0.67 25.84 4.71
CA GLY A 50 1.25 24.64 4.10
C GLY A 50 0.47 23.36 4.43
N VAL A 51 0.12 23.16 5.70
CA VAL A 51 -0.73 22.04 6.15
C VAL A 51 -2.10 22.11 5.48
N GLY A 52 -2.72 23.29 5.42
CA GLY A 52 -4.00 23.50 4.76
C GLY A 52 -3.95 23.19 3.27
N ALA A 53 -2.89 23.62 2.58
CA ALA A 53 -2.68 23.32 1.16
C ALA A 53 -2.52 21.82 0.92
N TYR A 54 -1.73 21.13 1.74
CA TYR A 54 -1.57 19.68 1.65
C TYR A 54 -2.90 18.95 1.88
N GLY A 55 -3.64 19.34 2.93
CA GLY A 55 -4.96 18.78 3.22
C GLY A 55 -5.95 18.97 2.08
N ALA A 56 -5.97 20.16 1.45
CA ALA A 56 -6.81 20.41 0.28
C ALA A 56 -6.45 19.50 -0.90
N LEU A 57 -5.16 19.36 -1.22
CA LEU A 57 -4.70 18.46 -2.29
C LEU A 57 -5.01 16.99 -1.98
N PHE A 58 -4.83 16.56 -0.74
CA PHE A 58 -5.17 15.21 -0.28
C PHE A 58 -6.66 14.92 -0.46
N LEU A 59 -7.53 15.85 -0.07
CA LEU A 59 -8.98 15.71 -0.24
C LEU A 59 -9.38 15.69 -1.72
N ILE A 60 -8.79 16.55 -2.56
CA ILE A 60 -9.04 16.53 -4.00
C ILE A 60 -8.64 15.18 -4.60
N ALA A 61 -7.46 14.66 -4.24
CA ALA A 61 -6.98 13.36 -4.70
C ALA A 61 -7.91 12.22 -4.24
N SER A 62 -8.34 12.24 -2.98
CA SER A 62 -9.33 11.29 -2.46
C SER A 62 -10.64 11.34 -3.25
N LEU A 63 -11.23 12.52 -3.45
CA LEU A 63 -12.50 12.68 -4.15
C LEU A 63 -12.44 12.30 -5.63
N THR A 64 -11.26 12.40 -6.24
CA THR A 64 -11.04 12.05 -7.65
C THR A 64 -10.56 10.62 -7.84
N SER A 65 -10.21 9.92 -6.75
CA SER A 65 -9.75 8.54 -6.80
C SER A 65 -10.89 7.55 -7.03
N THR A 66 -10.58 6.41 -7.65
CA THR A 66 -11.56 5.39 -8.03
C THR A 66 -11.11 4.02 -7.58
N ASN A 67 -12.03 3.20 -7.08
CA ASN A 67 -11.75 1.79 -6.82
C ASN A 67 -11.52 1.03 -8.13
N ARG A 68 -10.54 0.11 -8.10
CA ARG A 68 -10.22 -0.76 -9.22
C ARG A 68 -10.27 -2.22 -8.79
N VAL A 69 -10.80 -3.07 -9.66
CA VAL A 69 -10.87 -4.51 -9.45
C VAL A 69 -10.14 -5.18 -10.60
N LEU A 70 -8.99 -5.76 -10.29
CA LEU A 70 -8.13 -6.47 -11.21
C LEU A 70 -8.69 -7.86 -11.48
N GLY A 71 -8.71 -8.24 -12.75
CA GLY A 71 -9.06 -9.55 -13.22
C GLY A 71 -7.91 -10.56 -13.11
N PRO A 72 -8.17 -11.81 -13.51
CA PRO A 72 -7.18 -12.86 -13.54
C PRO A 72 -5.89 -12.50 -14.30
N GLY A 73 -4.73 -12.63 -13.65
CA GLY A 73 -3.43 -12.35 -14.25
C GLY A 73 -3.11 -10.87 -14.49
N GLU A 74 -4.02 -9.93 -14.19
CA GLU A 74 -3.68 -8.51 -14.22
C GLU A 74 -2.69 -8.17 -13.10
N GLU A 75 -1.70 -7.34 -13.43
CA GLU A 75 -0.62 -6.99 -12.52
C GLU A 75 -0.90 -5.67 -11.80
N LYS A 76 -0.67 -5.69 -10.49
CA LYS A 76 -0.54 -4.52 -9.63
C LYS A 76 0.92 -4.31 -9.30
N HIS A 77 1.42 -3.10 -9.51
CA HIS A 77 2.81 -2.76 -9.24
C HIS A 77 2.89 -1.99 -7.94
N ILE A 78 3.64 -2.53 -6.99
CA ILE A 78 3.87 -1.91 -5.68
C ILE A 78 5.30 -1.38 -5.66
N CYS A 79 5.45 -0.14 -5.21
CA CYS A 79 6.72 0.56 -5.24
C CYS A 79 7.67 0.05 -4.16
N GLU A 80 8.91 -0.13 -4.56
CA GLU A 80 10.08 -0.29 -3.70
C GLU A 80 10.97 0.95 -3.89
N VAL A 81 12.03 1.09 -3.10
CA VAL A 81 12.88 2.31 -3.09
C VAL A 81 13.45 2.64 -4.47
N ASP A 82 13.76 1.62 -5.28
CA ASP A 82 14.52 1.76 -6.53
C ASP A 82 13.94 1.00 -7.74
N CYS A 83 12.78 0.36 -7.58
CA CYS A 83 12.07 -0.41 -8.60
C CYS A 83 10.63 -0.71 -8.15
N HIS A 84 9.85 -1.42 -8.96
CA HIS A 84 8.55 -1.95 -8.59
C HIS A 84 8.56 -3.48 -8.56
N LEU A 85 7.70 -4.05 -7.72
CA LEU A 85 7.34 -5.46 -7.76
C LEU A 85 5.92 -5.59 -8.29
N ALA A 86 5.74 -6.44 -9.29
CA ALA A 86 4.46 -6.76 -9.90
C ALA A 86 3.83 -7.97 -9.19
N TYR A 87 2.57 -7.82 -8.81
CA TYR A 87 1.76 -8.84 -8.15
C TYR A 87 0.54 -9.15 -9.00
N SER A 88 0.28 -10.44 -9.24
CA SER A 88 -0.94 -10.90 -9.88
C SER A 88 -1.49 -12.12 -9.15
N VAL A 89 -2.82 -12.25 -9.11
CA VAL A 89 -3.45 -13.52 -8.74
C VAL A 89 -3.40 -14.41 -9.96
N VAL A 90 -2.97 -15.66 -9.78
CA VAL A 90 -2.86 -16.66 -10.85
C VAL A 90 -3.68 -17.92 -10.58
N GLY A 91 -4.19 -18.07 -9.36
CA GLY A 91 -5.04 -19.19 -8.97
C GLY A 91 -5.71 -18.95 -7.63
N ALA A 92 -6.80 -19.67 -7.38
CA ALA A 92 -7.37 -19.84 -6.06
C ALA A 92 -7.91 -21.26 -5.94
N LYS A 93 -7.91 -21.82 -4.73
CA LYS A 93 -8.52 -23.12 -4.44
C LYS A 93 -9.06 -23.12 -3.01
N THR A 94 -10.04 -23.97 -2.76
CA THR A 94 -10.63 -24.14 -1.42
C THR A 94 -10.33 -25.52 -0.88
N VAL A 95 -10.00 -25.59 0.42
CA VAL A 95 -9.79 -26.86 1.14
C VAL A 95 -10.41 -26.78 2.53
N LYS A 96 -10.87 -27.92 3.06
CA LYS A 96 -11.39 -28.02 4.44
C LYS A 96 -10.29 -28.26 5.47
N THR A 97 -9.21 -28.91 5.06
CA THR A 97 -8.10 -29.29 5.93
C THR A 97 -6.78 -28.91 5.28
N LEU A 98 -5.89 -28.26 6.03
CA LEU A 98 -4.56 -27.87 5.60
C LEU A 98 -3.57 -28.10 6.75
N ASP A 99 -2.47 -28.81 6.48
CA ASP A 99 -1.42 -29.14 7.48
C ASP A 99 -1.97 -29.73 8.79
N GLY A 100 -2.95 -30.63 8.69
CA GLY A 100 -3.60 -31.25 9.86
C GLY A 100 -4.54 -30.35 10.65
N ARG A 101 -4.72 -29.08 10.23
CA ARG A 101 -5.70 -28.15 10.80
C ARG A 101 -6.98 -28.19 9.99
N THR A 102 -8.13 -28.06 10.66
CA THR A 102 -9.43 -27.93 10.01
C THR A 102 -9.85 -26.46 10.05
N ALA A 103 -10.34 -25.94 8.93
CA ALA A 103 -10.81 -24.56 8.83
C ALA A 103 -12.03 -24.35 9.75
N GLN A 104 -12.18 -23.14 10.30
CA GLN A 104 -13.42 -22.75 10.98
C GLN A 104 -14.59 -22.68 10.00
N GLY A 105 -14.33 -22.28 8.76
CA GLY A 105 -15.26 -22.44 7.65
C GLY A 105 -14.62 -23.22 6.50
N THR A 106 -13.85 -22.52 5.67
CA THR A 106 -13.11 -23.09 4.54
C THR A 106 -11.80 -22.33 4.37
N PHE A 107 -10.69 -23.05 4.17
CA PHE A 107 -9.44 -22.40 3.78
C PHE A 107 -9.52 -21.99 2.31
N TYR A 108 -9.27 -20.72 2.05
CA TYR A 108 -9.06 -20.17 0.71
C TYR A 108 -7.57 -19.99 0.50
N LEU A 109 -7.02 -20.72 -0.46
CA LEU A 109 -5.62 -20.63 -0.86
C LEU A 109 -5.57 -19.83 -2.15
N VAL A 110 -5.06 -18.60 -2.08
CA VAL A 110 -4.91 -17.71 -3.23
C VAL A 110 -3.47 -17.74 -3.70
N THR A 111 -3.24 -18.27 -4.90
CA THR A 111 -1.91 -18.32 -5.50
C THR A 111 -1.59 -16.97 -6.14
N VAL A 112 -0.59 -16.31 -5.59
CA VAL A 112 -0.09 -15.01 -6.05
C VAL A 112 1.24 -15.22 -6.75
N LYS A 113 1.38 -14.63 -7.94
CA LYS A 113 2.66 -14.48 -8.63
C LYS A 113 3.27 -13.13 -8.25
N VAL A 114 4.52 -13.17 -7.81
CA VAL A 114 5.35 -11.99 -7.56
C VAL A 114 6.45 -11.96 -8.62
N ARG A 115 6.63 -10.82 -9.28
CA ARG A 115 7.62 -10.63 -10.33
C ARG A 115 8.37 -9.34 -10.10
N PHE A 116 9.69 -9.38 -10.28
CA PHE A 116 10.50 -8.18 -10.34
C PHE A 116 10.20 -7.42 -11.64
N ASP A 117 9.84 -6.14 -11.59
CA ASP A 117 9.60 -5.35 -12.79
C ASP A 117 10.88 -4.67 -13.29
N GLU A 118 11.59 -5.33 -14.20
CA GLU A 118 12.87 -4.85 -14.73
C GLU A 118 12.78 -3.52 -15.49
N THR A 119 11.58 -3.12 -15.94
CA THR A 119 11.38 -1.86 -16.66
C THR A 119 11.43 -0.62 -15.77
N THR A 120 11.41 -0.83 -14.46
CA THR A 120 11.33 0.24 -13.44
C THR A 120 12.62 0.41 -12.65
N ILE A 121 13.66 -0.35 -13.01
CA ILE A 121 14.94 -0.35 -12.30
C ILE A 121 15.65 0.99 -12.46
N SER A 122 16.02 1.61 -11.34
CA SER A 122 16.94 2.74 -11.34
C SER A 122 18.28 2.37 -11.99
N PRO A 123 18.85 3.23 -12.87
CA PRO A 123 20.15 3.00 -13.50
C PRO A 123 21.31 2.72 -12.52
N HIS A 124 21.15 3.10 -11.25
CA HIS A 124 22.18 2.96 -10.21
C HIS A 124 22.04 1.72 -9.33
N ARG A 125 20.97 0.92 -9.49
CA ARG A 125 20.65 -0.22 -8.61
C ARG A 125 21.54 -1.44 -8.81
N GLY A 126 21.92 -1.73 -10.07
CA GLY A 126 22.57 -2.99 -10.43
C GLY A 126 21.66 -4.23 -10.29
N MET A 127 22.26 -5.42 -10.23
CA MET A 127 21.57 -6.72 -10.24
C MET A 127 21.42 -7.36 -8.85
N ALA A 128 21.58 -6.59 -7.78
CA ALA A 128 21.50 -7.12 -6.42
C ALA A 128 20.07 -7.62 -6.09
N PRO A 129 19.93 -8.69 -5.28
CA PRO A 129 18.62 -9.14 -4.80
C PRO A 129 17.89 -8.04 -4.01
N LEU A 130 16.57 -7.98 -4.17
CA LEU A 130 15.67 -7.14 -3.38
C LEU A 130 14.93 -8.00 -2.37
N THR A 131 14.88 -7.56 -1.11
CA THR A 131 13.88 -8.06 -0.16
C THR A 131 12.67 -7.13 -0.22
N PRO A 132 11.47 -7.61 -0.55
CA PRO A 132 10.27 -6.78 -0.57
C PRO A 132 9.99 -6.14 0.79
N ASN A 133 9.46 -4.91 0.81
CA ASN A 133 8.92 -4.29 2.02
C ASN A 133 7.72 -5.09 2.57
N SER A 134 7.27 -4.71 3.77
CA SER A 134 6.13 -5.37 4.43
C SER A 134 4.86 -5.28 3.59
N ARG A 135 4.12 -6.39 3.50
CA ARG A 135 2.87 -6.48 2.76
C ARG A 135 1.70 -6.71 3.71
N TYR A 136 0.54 -6.22 3.28
CA TYR A 136 -0.74 -6.50 3.90
C TYR A 136 -1.58 -7.28 2.91
N ALA A 137 -2.15 -8.41 3.35
CA ALA A 137 -3.04 -9.23 2.55
C ALA A 137 -4.32 -9.55 3.32
N ALA A 138 -5.47 -9.25 2.72
CA ALA A 138 -6.77 -9.58 3.27
C ALA A 138 -7.76 -9.93 2.16
N ILE A 139 -8.64 -10.90 2.39
CA ILE A 139 -9.85 -11.04 1.57
C ILE A 139 -10.94 -10.16 2.17
N VAL A 140 -11.59 -9.36 1.31
CA VAL A 140 -12.80 -8.62 1.63
C VAL A 140 -13.99 -9.23 0.89
N ASP A 141 -15.11 -9.40 1.59
CA ASP A 141 -16.35 -9.91 1.01
C ASP A 141 -17.34 -8.79 0.63
N GLY A 142 -18.49 -9.15 0.06
CA GLY A 142 -19.55 -8.21 -0.32
C GLY A 142 -20.15 -7.42 0.86
N GLN A 143 -20.00 -7.92 2.09
CA GLN A 143 -20.44 -7.25 3.32
C GLN A 143 -19.35 -6.33 3.91
N GLY A 144 -18.15 -6.32 3.33
CA GLY A 144 -17.02 -5.53 3.82
C GLY A 144 -16.25 -6.18 4.98
N ARG A 145 -16.53 -7.44 5.32
CA ARG A 145 -15.77 -8.19 6.33
C ARG A 145 -14.37 -8.48 5.78
N ARG A 146 -13.35 -8.37 6.62
CA ARG A 146 -11.94 -8.57 6.25
C ARG A 146 -11.37 -9.80 6.94
N TYR A 147 -10.68 -10.63 6.16
CA TYR A 147 -10.01 -11.85 6.60
C TYR A 147 -8.54 -11.75 6.22
N GLU A 148 -7.67 -11.58 7.21
CA GLU A 148 -6.24 -11.36 6.99
C GLU A 148 -5.49 -12.68 6.83
N ALA A 149 -4.42 -12.67 6.04
CA ALA A 149 -3.49 -13.78 5.93
C ALA A 149 -2.06 -13.35 6.31
N PRO A 150 -1.25 -14.26 6.86
CA PRO A 150 0.19 -14.07 6.96
C PRO A 150 0.81 -13.80 5.59
N THR A 151 1.80 -12.91 5.55
CA THR A 151 2.47 -12.48 4.30
C THR A 151 3.95 -12.82 4.26
N ASP A 152 4.45 -13.65 5.18
CA ASP A 152 5.88 -14.00 5.26
C ASP A 152 6.41 -14.56 3.93
N ALA A 153 5.57 -15.33 3.24
CA ALA A 153 5.92 -15.92 1.94
C ALA A 153 6.10 -14.87 0.81
N LEU A 154 5.64 -13.64 1.01
CA LEU A 154 5.84 -12.52 0.07
C LEU A 154 7.16 -11.79 0.28
N GLN A 155 7.90 -12.07 1.35
CA GLN A 155 9.19 -11.44 1.66
C GLN A 155 10.39 -12.15 1.02
N ARG A 156 10.14 -13.17 0.19
CA ARG A 156 11.21 -13.86 -0.54
C ARG A 156 11.95 -12.87 -1.44
N GLN A 157 13.28 -12.92 -1.39
CA GLN A 157 14.14 -12.11 -2.23
C GLN A 157 13.96 -12.42 -3.72
N LEU A 158 14.05 -11.38 -4.56
CA LEU A 158 14.07 -11.50 -6.02
C LEU A 158 15.25 -10.75 -6.62
N VAL A 159 15.87 -11.31 -7.65
CA VAL A 159 16.75 -10.56 -8.56
C VAL A 159 15.97 -10.02 -9.77
N PRO A 160 16.48 -9.00 -10.49
CA PRO A 160 15.85 -8.52 -11.72
C PRO A 160 15.50 -9.63 -12.71
N GLY A 161 14.26 -9.63 -13.19
CA GLY A 161 13.70 -10.65 -14.09
C GLY A 161 13.21 -11.93 -13.41
N GLU A 162 13.44 -12.12 -12.10
CA GLU A 162 12.92 -13.27 -11.36
C GLU A 162 11.42 -13.11 -11.09
N SER A 163 10.73 -14.26 -11.04
CA SER A 163 9.38 -14.34 -10.46
C SER A 163 9.22 -15.64 -9.69
N TYR A 164 8.30 -15.63 -8.73
CA TYR A 164 7.87 -16.85 -8.04
C TYR A 164 6.36 -16.81 -7.82
N THR A 165 5.81 -17.97 -7.44
CA THR A 165 4.43 -18.09 -6.99
C THR A 165 4.40 -18.57 -5.55
N THR A 166 3.41 -18.12 -4.79
CA THR A 166 3.17 -18.58 -3.43
C THR A 166 1.68 -18.55 -3.11
N ASP A 167 1.24 -19.42 -2.20
CA ASP A 167 -0.13 -19.48 -1.73
C ASP A 167 -0.29 -18.62 -0.47
N LEU A 168 -1.24 -17.69 -0.50
CA LEU A 168 -1.74 -16.99 0.68
C LEU A 168 -2.95 -17.74 1.23
N VAL A 169 -2.94 -18.04 2.52
CA VAL A 169 -3.96 -18.89 3.15
C VAL A 169 -4.86 -18.05 4.04
N PHE A 170 -6.15 -18.06 3.75
CA PHE A 170 -7.19 -17.38 4.51
C PHE A 170 -8.20 -18.39 5.06
N ASP A 171 -8.75 -18.18 6.25
CA ASP A 171 -9.87 -18.95 6.79
C ASP A 171 -11.14 -18.08 6.75
N LEU A 172 -12.11 -18.47 5.92
CA LEU A 172 -13.33 -17.71 5.70
C LEU A 172 -14.54 -18.50 6.18
N PRO A 173 -15.56 -17.83 6.74
CA PRO A 173 -16.83 -18.47 7.07
C PRO A 173 -17.58 -18.87 5.78
N PRO A 174 -18.49 -19.85 5.85
CA PRO A 174 -19.13 -20.43 4.67
C PRO A 174 -20.08 -19.49 3.93
N ASP A 175 -20.50 -18.39 4.56
CA ASP A 175 -21.40 -17.38 4.02
C ASP A 175 -20.66 -16.21 3.33
N ALA A 176 -19.33 -16.23 3.29
CA ALA A 176 -18.55 -15.20 2.61
C ALA A 176 -18.69 -15.30 1.07
N SER A 177 -19.07 -14.20 0.42
CA SER A 177 -19.31 -14.12 -1.03
C SER A 177 -18.76 -12.82 -1.62
N GLU A 178 -18.70 -12.72 -2.95
CA GLU A 178 -18.14 -11.54 -3.67
C GLU A 178 -16.70 -11.21 -3.26
N LEU A 179 -15.89 -12.27 -3.11
CA LEU A 179 -14.55 -12.21 -2.55
C LEU A 179 -13.59 -11.42 -3.45
N ARG A 180 -12.88 -10.48 -2.82
CA ARG A 180 -11.82 -9.69 -3.43
C ARG A 180 -10.58 -9.72 -2.55
N LEU A 181 -9.41 -9.91 -3.13
CA LEU A 181 -8.14 -9.83 -2.42
C LEU A 181 -7.66 -8.38 -2.40
N ILE A 182 -7.42 -7.86 -1.20
CA ILE A 182 -6.55 -6.72 -0.93
C ILE A 182 -5.14 -7.26 -0.79
N LEU A 183 -4.22 -6.73 -1.59
CA LEU A 183 -2.78 -6.94 -1.43
C LEU A 183 -2.10 -5.58 -1.62
N ALA A 184 -1.51 -5.04 -0.55
CA ALA A 184 -0.99 -3.67 -0.52
C ALA A 184 0.30 -3.57 0.30
N ASN A 185 0.95 -2.40 0.26
CA ASN A 185 2.02 -2.06 1.20
C ASN A 185 1.48 -1.98 2.64
N HIS A 186 2.35 -2.23 3.60
CA HIS A 186 2.02 -2.18 5.02
C HIS A 186 2.87 -1.15 5.79
N ASP A 187 3.34 -0.10 5.09
CA ASP A 187 4.15 0.96 5.67
C ASP A 187 3.27 2.05 6.30
N VAL A 188 3.68 2.56 7.46
CA VAL A 188 2.86 3.39 8.35
C VAL A 188 2.58 4.80 7.83
N GLU A 189 3.39 5.26 6.88
CA GLU A 189 3.28 6.57 6.24
C GLU A 189 2.27 6.59 5.09
N THR A 190 2.01 5.43 4.47
CA THR A 190 1.16 5.30 3.29
C THR A 190 -0.30 5.79 3.47
N PRO A 191 -0.90 5.81 4.68
CA PRO A 191 -2.22 6.40 4.90
C PRO A 191 -2.32 7.91 4.65
N PHE A 192 -1.18 8.62 4.60
CA PHE A 192 -1.14 10.08 4.46
C PHE A 192 -0.63 10.55 3.10
N ILE A 193 -0.16 9.65 2.23
CA ILE A 193 0.46 10.00 0.94
C ILE A 193 -0.62 10.27 -0.11
N ILE A 194 -0.72 11.51 -0.56
CA ILE A 194 -1.64 11.94 -1.63
C ILE A 194 -1.56 10.97 -2.83
N GLY A 195 -2.70 10.39 -3.20
CA GLY A 195 -2.83 9.50 -4.36
C GLY A 195 -2.48 8.04 -4.11
N HIS A 196 -2.01 7.68 -2.91
CA HIS A 196 -1.71 6.29 -2.55
C HIS A 196 -2.99 5.52 -2.19
N GLU A 197 -3.09 4.25 -2.58
CA GLU A 197 -4.31 3.46 -2.36
C GLU A 197 -4.61 3.14 -0.89
N ASN A 198 -3.57 3.09 -0.04
CA ASN A 198 -3.73 2.97 1.41
C ASN A 198 -4.20 4.27 2.08
N SER A 199 -4.18 5.40 1.35
CA SER A 199 -4.53 6.68 1.95
C SER A 199 -5.99 6.75 2.36
N PHE A 200 -6.24 7.47 3.45
CA PHE A 200 -7.60 7.66 3.93
C PHE A 200 -8.49 8.21 2.81
N PHE A 201 -9.66 7.59 2.66
CA PHE A 201 -10.68 7.96 1.66
C PHE A 201 -10.25 7.83 0.19
N HIS A 202 -9.08 7.25 -0.09
CA HIS A 202 -8.67 6.99 -1.46
C HIS A 202 -9.26 5.67 -1.97
N GLY A 203 -9.45 5.61 -3.29
CA GLY A 203 -9.85 4.42 -4.01
C GLY A 203 -8.77 3.35 -3.91
N THR A 204 -9.21 2.11 -3.78
CA THR A 204 -8.35 0.95 -3.56
C THR A 204 -8.28 0.07 -4.80
N THR A 205 -7.15 -0.60 -5.00
CA THR A 205 -7.00 -1.63 -6.05
C THR A 205 -7.04 -3.02 -5.42
N THR A 206 -8.03 -3.82 -5.81
CA THR A 206 -8.25 -5.19 -5.33
C THR A 206 -8.20 -6.19 -6.48
N PHE A 207 -7.96 -7.47 -6.20
CA PHE A 207 -8.05 -8.55 -7.19
C PHE A 207 -9.36 -9.32 -7.01
N ARG A 208 -10.01 -9.66 -8.12
CA ARG A 208 -11.21 -10.49 -8.10
C ARG A 208 -10.86 -11.97 -7.94
N LEU A 209 -11.58 -12.69 -7.09
CA LEU A 209 -11.34 -14.12 -6.83
C LEU A 209 -12.41 -15.06 -7.40
N ASP A 210 -13.57 -14.54 -7.79
CA ASP A 210 -14.73 -15.30 -8.29
C ASP A 210 -14.45 -16.16 -9.54
N ARG A 211 -13.47 -15.77 -10.36
CA ARG A 211 -13.12 -16.50 -11.60
C ARG A 211 -12.11 -17.63 -11.41
N TYR A 212 -11.65 -17.85 -10.19
CA TYR A 212 -10.68 -18.89 -9.85
C TYR A 212 -11.27 -20.04 -9.03
N LEU A 213 -12.53 -19.91 -8.61
CA LEU A 213 -13.24 -20.81 -7.71
C LEU A 213 -14.30 -21.63 -8.45
#